data_AF-A0A812SFN0-F1
#
_entry.id   AF-A0A812SFN0-F1
#
_cell.length_a   1.000
_cell.length_b   1.000
_cell.length_c   1.000
_cell.angle_alpha   90.00
_cell.angle_beta   90.00
_cell.angle_gamma   90.00
#
_symmetry.space_group_name_H-M   'P 1'
#
loop_
_entity.id
_entity.type
_entity.pdbx_description
1 polymer ?
#
loop_
_entity_poly.entity_id
_entity_poly.type
_entity_poly.pdbx_seq_one_letter_code
_entity_poly.pdbx_strand_id
1 'polypeptide(L)'
;VPYLEYMVQACPEASNETLFRLIPSLKRDGCSTFLAMSLFPQVEDLLETHRKMENFLQFNPQNPTGRYKLKLESSTDFAVAQQLLLLDRWESVVNRRHNRGDISQRGTRSQLRNELYQGRALHLSVKLLTEWAMPEFGEFECDYITSYHPKQGSKPLSDTLWESVMMAIYDSPCRPEDRLKVLKTISHQIFLSSLHIRQMVGFFRNDEDREEALVMFWPRVVDKYNAKVFRVRFEKQEDVVRLQERLGYVTFFPYFQPENAVFRLNMAVYEQRLSACLFVPWPRAW
;
A
#
# COMPACT_ATOMS: atom_id res chain seq x y z
N VAL A 1 21.31 13.70 -23.77
CA VAL A 1 21.08 15.15 -23.52
C VAL A 1 20.72 15.89 -24.81
N PRO A 2 21.54 15.91 -25.89
CA PRO A 2 21.20 16.68 -27.10
C PRO A 2 19.90 16.24 -27.75
N TYR A 3 19.59 14.93 -27.76
CA TYR A 3 18.36 14.41 -28.38
C TYR A 3 17.07 14.90 -27.72
N LEU A 4 17.07 15.12 -26.40
CA LEU A 4 15.90 15.62 -25.67
C LEU A 4 15.67 17.10 -26.00
N GLU A 5 16.73 17.89 -26.03
CA GLU A 5 16.67 19.29 -26.46
C GLU A 5 16.23 19.42 -27.92
N TYR A 6 16.74 18.58 -28.82
CA TYR A 6 16.31 18.56 -30.22
C TYR A 6 14.84 18.17 -30.37
N MET A 7 14.33 17.22 -29.57
CA MET A 7 12.91 16.84 -29.58
C MET A 7 12.01 17.95 -29.05
N VAL A 8 12.43 18.62 -27.96
CA VAL A 8 11.71 19.76 -27.37
C VAL A 8 11.71 20.95 -28.33
N GLN A 9 12.81 21.20 -29.03
CA GLN A 9 12.90 22.25 -30.07
C GLN A 9 12.05 21.91 -31.31
N ALA A 10 11.98 20.64 -31.70
CA ALA A 10 11.21 20.21 -32.86
C ALA A 10 9.70 20.25 -32.64
N CYS A 11 9.22 20.01 -31.41
CA CYS A 11 7.81 20.10 -31.07
C CYS A 11 7.61 20.63 -29.63
N PRO A 12 7.56 21.96 -29.46
CA PRO A 12 7.42 22.59 -28.14
C PRO A 12 6.12 22.19 -27.43
N GLU A 13 5.04 21.99 -28.18
CA GLU A 13 3.71 21.60 -27.64
C GLU A 13 3.71 20.18 -27.07
N ALA A 14 4.55 19.27 -27.60
CA ALA A 14 4.65 17.89 -27.13
C ALA A 14 5.77 17.69 -26.08
N SER A 15 6.52 18.74 -25.75
CA SER A 15 7.67 18.67 -24.84
C SER A 15 7.27 18.17 -23.44
N ASN A 16 6.24 18.77 -22.86
CA ASN A 16 5.72 18.43 -21.53
C ASN A 16 5.20 16.98 -21.49
N GLU A 17 4.45 16.56 -22.51
CA GLU A 17 3.93 15.19 -22.62
C GLU A 17 5.05 14.16 -22.80
N THR A 18 6.09 14.52 -23.56
CA THR A 18 7.26 13.66 -23.76
C THR A 18 8.04 13.49 -22.46
N LEU A 19 8.30 14.58 -21.73
CA LEU A 19 8.93 14.52 -20.42
C LEU A 19 8.10 13.68 -19.44
N PHE A 20 6.79 13.92 -19.38
CA PHE A 20 5.86 13.18 -18.54
C PHE A 20 5.93 11.66 -18.77
N ARG A 21 5.93 11.22 -20.03
CA ARG A 21 6.01 9.80 -20.40
C ARG A 21 7.38 9.17 -20.13
N LEU A 22 8.45 9.97 -20.11
CA LEU A 22 9.80 9.49 -19.85
C LEU A 22 10.13 9.40 -18.35
N ILE A 23 9.46 10.18 -17.50
CA ILE A 23 9.70 10.20 -16.04
C ILE A 23 9.68 8.79 -15.40
N PRO A 24 8.73 7.90 -15.71
CA PRO A 24 8.74 6.55 -15.15
C PRO A 24 9.97 5.69 -15.48
N SER A 25 10.68 6.03 -16.56
CA SER A 25 11.89 5.32 -16.98
C SER A 25 13.14 5.75 -16.20
N LEU A 26 13.05 6.85 -15.46
CA LEU A 26 14.16 7.35 -14.66
C LEU A 26 14.31 6.52 -13.38
N LYS A 27 15.55 6.48 -12.88
CA LYS A 27 15.83 5.91 -11.57
C LYS A 27 15.10 6.76 -10.51
N ARG A 28 14.45 6.08 -9.57
CA ARG A 28 13.61 6.71 -8.53
C ARG A 28 14.48 7.19 -7.37
N ASP A 29 15.40 8.09 -7.66
CA ASP A 29 16.23 8.79 -6.68
C ASP A 29 15.93 10.31 -6.69
N GLY A 30 16.15 10.96 -5.56
CA GLY A 30 15.79 12.37 -5.39
C GLY A 30 16.48 13.30 -6.40
N CYS A 31 17.70 12.96 -6.82
CA CYS A 31 18.45 13.74 -7.80
C CYS A 31 17.85 13.59 -9.22
N SER A 32 17.62 12.35 -9.68
CA SER A 32 17.01 12.12 -11.00
C SER A 32 15.62 12.76 -11.12
N THR A 33 14.79 12.64 -10.07
CA THR A 33 13.47 13.29 -10.06
C THR A 33 13.59 14.81 -10.07
N PHE A 34 14.47 15.40 -9.26
CA PHE A 34 14.68 16.85 -9.23
C PHE A 34 15.16 17.39 -10.59
N LEU A 35 16.10 16.71 -11.23
CA LEU A 35 16.59 17.08 -12.55
C LEU A 35 15.50 17.00 -13.61
N ALA A 36 14.70 15.92 -13.61
CA ALA A 36 13.57 15.79 -14.53
C ALA A 36 12.53 16.90 -14.34
N MET A 37 12.22 17.24 -13.08
CA MET A 37 11.30 18.31 -12.73
C MET A 37 11.85 19.70 -13.10
N SER A 38 13.16 19.86 -13.17
CA SER A 38 13.81 21.11 -13.58
C SER A 38 13.79 21.35 -15.10
N LEU A 39 13.43 20.34 -15.90
CA LEU A 39 13.34 20.45 -17.36
C LEU A 39 12.01 21.10 -17.82
N PHE A 40 11.04 21.26 -16.93
CA PHE A 40 9.79 21.93 -17.27
C PHE A 40 10.00 23.44 -17.44
N PRO A 41 9.58 24.03 -18.57
CA PRO A 41 9.86 25.43 -18.88
C PRO A 41 9.01 26.40 -18.04
N GLN A 42 7.82 25.99 -17.60
CA GLN A 42 6.92 26.80 -16.79
C GLN A 42 6.54 26.11 -15.48
N VAL A 43 6.37 26.91 -14.43
CA VAL A 43 5.95 26.42 -13.11
C VAL A 43 4.53 25.87 -13.13
N GLU A 44 3.65 26.43 -13.98
CA GLU A 44 2.27 25.95 -14.12
C GLU A 44 2.21 24.52 -14.67
N ASP A 45 2.95 24.26 -15.76
CA ASP A 45 3.11 22.92 -16.33
C ASP A 45 3.67 21.93 -15.32
N LEU A 46 4.65 22.36 -14.52
CA LEU A 46 5.23 21.56 -13.46
C LEU A 46 4.19 21.16 -12.41
N LEU A 47 3.36 22.11 -11.96
CA LEU A 47 2.33 21.86 -10.96
C LEU A 47 1.22 20.94 -11.48
N GLU A 48 0.79 21.13 -12.73
CA GLU A 48 -0.20 20.24 -13.35
C GLU A 48 0.36 18.82 -13.49
N THR A 49 1.58 18.70 -13.99
CA THR A 49 2.27 17.42 -14.14
C THR A 49 2.47 16.76 -12.78
N HIS A 50 2.88 17.50 -11.76
CA HIS A 50 3.07 16.97 -10.39
C HIS A 50 1.77 16.38 -9.83
N ARG A 51 0.60 17.00 -10.10
CA ARG A 51 -0.70 16.45 -9.70
C ARG A 51 -1.02 15.14 -10.44
N LYS A 52 -0.72 15.08 -11.75
CA LYS A 52 -0.89 13.84 -12.54
C LYS A 52 0.05 12.71 -12.11
N MET A 53 1.20 13.05 -11.53
CA MET A 53 2.21 12.09 -11.07
C MET A 53 2.08 11.70 -9.60
N GLU A 54 1.00 12.12 -8.92
CA GLU A 54 0.89 12.00 -7.47
C GLU A 54 1.11 10.57 -6.96
N ASN A 55 0.42 9.59 -7.54
CA ASN A 55 0.58 8.18 -7.18
C ASN A 55 2.01 7.69 -7.41
N PHE A 56 2.65 8.10 -8.51
CA PHE A 56 4.02 7.73 -8.82
C PHE A 56 5.03 8.37 -7.88
N LEU A 57 4.85 9.62 -7.47
CA LEU A 57 5.76 10.27 -6.53
C LEU A 57 5.62 9.71 -5.10
N GLN A 58 4.42 9.29 -4.71
CA GLN A 58 4.13 8.72 -3.39
C GLN A 58 4.35 7.21 -3.31
N PHE A 59 4.45 6.52 -4.45
CA PHE A 59 4.60 5.08 -4.46
C PHE A 59 5.98 4.68 -3.94
N ASN A 60 6.01 4.03 -2.78
CA ASN A 60 7.21 3.51 -2.13
C ASN A 60 7.32 1.99 -2.38
N PRO A 61 8.20 1.51 -3.29
CA PRO A 61 8.33 0.08 -3.60
C PRO A 61 8.81 -0.76 -2.42
N GLN A 62 9.49 -0.15 -1.44
CA GLN A 62 9.99 -0.87 -0.27
C GLN A 62 8.89 -1.06 0.78
N ASN A 63 7.83 -0.24 0.75
CA ASN A 63 6.62 -0.43 1.54
C ASN A 63 5.38 -0.15 0.66
N PRO A 64 5.04 -1.07 -0.25
CA PRO A 64 3.98 -0.87 -1.23
C PRO A 64 2.58 -1.03 -0.64
N THR A 65 2.44 -1.32 0.65
CA THR A 65 1.14 -1.56 1.27
C THR A 65 0.26 -0.31 1.28
N GLY A 66 -1.00 -0.46 0.88
CA GLY A 66 -1.99 0.61 0.84
C GLY A 66 -3.03 0.41 -0.26
N ARG A 67 -3.95 1.37 -0.39
CA ARG A 67 -4.93 1.39 -1.50
C ARG A 67 -4.36 2.15 -2.69
N TYR A 68 -4.64 1.62 -3.89
CA TYR A 68 -4.26 2.23 -5.16
C TYR A 68 -5.50 2.37 -6.03
N LYS A 69 -5.65 3.56 -6.63
CA LYS A 69 -6.63 3.87 -7.66
C LYS A 69 -5.86 4.53 -8.80
N LEU A 70 -5.63 3.76 -9.86
CA LEU A 70 -4.67 4.05 -10.92
C LEU A 70 -5.41 4.18 -12.25
N LYS A 71 -5.14 5.27 -12.98
CA LYS A 71 -5.65 5.46 -14.33
C LYS A 71 -4.61 4.93 -15.32
N LEU A 72 -4.89 3.80 -15.95
CA LEU A 72 -3.93 3.12 -16.82
C LEU A 72 -3.59 3.92 -18.09
N GLU A 73 -4.42 4.88 -18.46
CA GLU A 73 -4.15 5.85 -19.55
C GLU A 73 -2.97 6.79 -19.21
N SER A 74 -2.71 7.01 -17.91
CA SER A 74 -1.60 7.82 -17.44
C SER A 74 -0.35 6.98 -17.34
N SER A 75 0.72 7.40 -18.03
CA SER A 75 2.00 6.67 -18.05
C SER A 75 2.60 6.42 -16.66
N THR A 76 2.40 7.34 -15.72
CA THR A 76 2.92 7.25 -14.35
C THR A 76 2.14 6.25 -13.50
N ASP A 77 0.81 6.27 -13.58
CA ASP A 77 -0.07 5.32 -12.91
C ASP A 77 0.07 3.91 -13.49
N PHE A 78 0.18 3.82 -14.83
CA PHE A 78 0.47 2.58 -15.53
C PHE A 78 1.79 1.96 -15.06
N ALA A 79 2.84 2.76 -14.89
CA ALA A 79 4.12 2.29 -14.35
C ALA A 79 4.01 1.81 -12.89
N VAL A 80 3.21 2.49 -12.04
CA VAL A 80 2.92 2.02 -10.68
C VAL A 80 2.19 0.68 -10.71
N ALA A 81 1.17 0.52 -11.56
CA ALA A 81 0.43 -0.73 -11.72
C ALA A 81 1.36 -1.87 -12.16
N GLN A 82 2.23 -1.65 -13.14
CA GLN A 82 3.24 -2.62 -13.55
C GLN A 82 4.17 -3.03 -12.41
N GLN A 83 4.64 -2.07 -11.61
CA GLN A 83 5.51 -2.35 -10.47
C GLN A 83 4.79 -3.16 -9.39
N LEU A 84 3.52 -2.85 -9.09
CA LEU A 84 2.70 -3.63 -8.15
C LEU A 84 2.52 -5.08 -8.63
N LEU A 85 2.18 -5.30 -9.90
CA LEU A 85 2.05 -6.64 -10.48
C LEU A 85 3.38 -7.42 -10.46
N LEU A 86 4.51 -6.73 -10.68
CA LEU A 86 5.83 -7.35 -10.60
C LEU A 86 6.19 -7.74 -9.16
N LEU A 87 5.95 -6.86 -8.20
CA LEU A 87 6.16 -7.12 -6.77
C LEU A 87 5.30 -8.29 -6.29
N ASP A 88 4.03 -8.34 -6.68
CA ASP A 88 3.12 -9.44 -6.37
C ASP A 88 3.69 -10.80 -6.80
N ARG A 89 4.19 -10.87 -8.04
CA ARG A 89 4.80 -12.09 -8.59
C ARG A 89 6.05 -12.51 -7.81
N TRP A 90 6.92 -11.56 -7.48
CA TRP A 90 8.13 -11.84 -6.70
C TRP A 90 7.81 -12.30 -5.28
N GLU A 91 6.91 -11.60 -4.59
CA GLU A 91 6.49 -11.97 -3.24
C GLU A 91 5.80 -13.34 -3.23
N SER A 92 4.94 -13.61 -4.21
CA SER A 92 4.32 -14.92 -4.40
C SER A 92 5.36 -16.04 -4.48
N VAL A 93 6.40 -15.88 -5.31
CA VAL A 93 7.49 -16.85 -5.47
C VAL A 93 8.29 -17.00 -4.17
N VAL A 94 8.63 -15.90 -3.51
CA VAL A 94 9.35 -15.91 -2.23
C VAL A 94 8.55 -16.66 -1.16
N ASN A 95 7.23 -16.42 -1.08
CA ASN A 95 6.35 -17.11 -0.15
C ASN A 95 6.28 -18.61 -0.43
N ARG A 96 6.30 -19.04 -1.71
CA ARG A 96 6.39 -20.48 -2.05
C ARG A 96 7.72 -21.09 -1.59
N ARG A 97 8.84 -20.40 -1.84
CA ARG A 97 10.18 -20.90 -1.46
C ARG A 97 10.33 -21.08 0.05
N HIS A 98 9.71 -20.21 0.85
CA HIS A 98 9.74 -20.28 2.30
C HIS A 98 8.61 -21.13 2.91
N ASN A 99 7.84 -21.87 2.10
CA ASN A 99 6.70 -22.69 2.53
C ASN A 99 5.71 -21.93 3.43
N ARG A 100 5.49 -20.65 3.16
CA ARG A 100 4.50 -19.85 3.87
C ARG A 100 3.09 -20.26 3.42
N GLY A 101 2.17 -20.33 4.38
CA GLY A 101 0.75 -20.61 4.11
C GLY A 101 0.13 -19.56 3.19
N ASP A 102 -0.87 -19.97 2.41
CA ASP A 102 -1.60 -19.05 1.54
C ASP A 102 -2.64 -18.26 2.33
N ILE A 103 -2.38 -16.97 2.49
CA ILE A 103 -3.26 -15.99 3.16
C ILE A 103 -3.90 -15.00 2.18
N SER A 104 -3.79 -15.25 0.87
CA SER A 104 -4.39 -14.39 -0.15
C SER A 104 -5.92 -14.48 -0.12
N GLN A 105 -6.60 -13.41 -0.56
CA GLN A 105 -8.07 -13.32 -0.56
C GLN A 105 -8.74 -14.51 -1.27
N ARG A 106 -8.09 -15.03 -2.33
CA ARG A 106 -8.65 -16.01 -3.27
C ARG A 106 -7.93 -17.37 -3.28
N GLY A 107 -6.88 -17.56 -2.49
CA GLY A 107 -6.09 -18.80 -2.53
C GLY A 107 -5.17 -18.90 -3.75
N THR A 108 -4.69 -17.76 -4.24
CA THR A 108 -3.77 -17.66 -5.40
C THR A 108 -2.34 -17.29 -4.98
N ARG A 109 -2.11 -17.05 -3.69
CA ARG A 109 -0.90 -16.46 -3.07
C ARG A 109 -0.60 -15.01 -3.47
N SER A 110 -1.53 -14.35 -4.17
CA SER A 110 -1.45 -12.93 -4.50
C SER A 110 -1.48 -12.04 -3.24
N GLN A 111 -0.71 -10.97 -3.27
CA GLN A 111 -0.68 -9.87 -2.32
C GLN A 111 -1.73 -8.80 -2.63
N LEU A 112 -2.29 -8.84 -3.84
CA LEU A 112 -3.35 -7.95 -4.29
C LEU A 112 -4.72 -8.44 -3.82
N ARG A 113 -5.56 -7.47 -3.48
CA ARG A 113 -6.87 -7.66 -2.88
C ARG A 113 -7.83 -6.61 -3.38
N ASN A 114 -9.13 -6.90 -3.27
CA ASN A 114 -10.20 -5.96 -3.65
C ASN A 114 -10.01 -5.39 -5.07
N GLU A 115 -9.49 -6.22 -5.97
CA GLU A 115 -9.12 -5.84 -7.34
C GLU A 115 -10.36 -5.52 -8.19
N LEU A 116 -10.43 -4.30 -8.68
CA LEU A 116 -11.45 -3.80 -9.60
C LEU A 116 -10.79 -3.24 -10.86
N TYR A 117 -11.33 -3.58 -12.03
CA TYR A 117 -11.01 -2.94 -13.29
C TYR A 117 -12.29 -2.38 -13.91
N GLN A 118 -12.31 -1.07 -14.19
CA GLN A 118 -13.51 -0.33 -14.62
C GLN A 118 -14.73 -0.57 -13.70
N GLY A 119 -14.49 -0.59 -12.38
CA GLY A 119 -15.51 -0.84 -11.36
C GLY A 119 -16.02 -2.29 -11.29
N ARG A 120 -15.49 -3.21 -12.11
CA ARG A 120 -15.85 -4.63 -12.11
C ARG A 120 -14.75 -5.45 -11.46
N ALA A 121 -15.14 -6.41 -10.63
CA ALA A 121 -14.18 -7.24 -9.92
C ALA A 121 -13.37 -8.11 -10.90
N LEU A 122 -12.05 -7.96 -10.89
CA LEU A 122 -11.18 -8.47 -11.95
C LEU A 122 -11.20 -10.00 -12.10
N HIS A 123 -11.40 -10.69 -10.99
CA HIS A 123 -11.53 -12.15 -10.93
C HIS A 123 -12.70 -12.75 -11.73
N LEU A 124 -13.70 -11.94 -12.07
CA LEU A 124 -14.80 -12.39 -12.91
C LEU A 124 -14.34 -12.56 -14.36
N SER A 125 -13.31 -11.81 -14.75
CA SER A 125 -12.72 -11.83 -16.09
C SER A 125 -11.53 -12.78 -16.18
N VAL A 126 -10.74 -12.91 -15.11
CA VAL A 126 -9.49 -13.70 -15.12
C VAL A 126 -9.38 -14.55 -13.85
N LYS A 127 -8.96 -15.81 -13.99
CA LYS A 127 -8.79 -16.71 -12.83
C LYS A 127 -7.54 -16.37 -12.00
N LEU A 128 -6.44 -16.09 -12.67
CA LEU A 128 -5.16 -15.74 -12.05
C LEU A 128 -4.73 -14.36 -12.53
N LEU A 129 -4.34 -13.49 -11.60
CA LEU A 129 -3.86 -12.15 -11.95
C LEU A 129 -2.63 -12.18 -12.87
N THR A 130 -1.84 -13.25 -12.84
CA THR A 130 -0.70 -13.45 -13.75
C THR A 130 -1.12 -13.55 -15.23
N GLU A 131 -2.34 -13.99 -15.50
CA GLU A 131 -2.92 -14.11 -16.85
C GLU A 131 -3.56 -12.81 -17.31
N TRP A 132 -3.70 -11.82 -16.42
CA TRP A 132 -4.28 -10.54 -16.78
C TRP A 132 -3.30 -9.76 -17.66
N ALA A 133 -3.64 -9.63 -18.93
CA ALA A 133 -3.00 -8.69 -19.84
C ALA A 133 -3.47 -7.27 -19.47
N MET A 134 -2.63 -6.55 -18.73
CA MET A 134 -2.95 -5.22 -18.22
C MET A 134 -3.22 -4.26 -19.40
N PRO A 135 -4.43 -3.67 -19.48
CA PRO A 135 -4.80 -2.73 -20.54
C PRO A 135 -4.05 -1.40 -20.42
N GLU A 136 -3.95 -0.66 -21.52
CA GLU A 136 -3.36 0.70 -21.56
C GLU A 136 -4.36 1.81 -21.23
N PHE A 137 -5.61 1.45 -20.88
CA PHE A 137 -6.66 2.42 -20.57
C PHE A 137 -7.58 1.95 -19.44
N GLY A 138 -8.42 2.86 -18.94
CA GLY A 138 -9.35 2.57 -17.86
C GLY A 138 -8.76 2.69 -16.44
N GLU A 139 -9.60 2.42 -15.45
CA GLU A 139 -9.27 2.57 -14.03
C GLU A 139 -9.07 1.21 -13.37
N PHE A 140 -7.93 1.05 -12.69
CA PHE A 140 -7.59 -0.12 -11.89
C PHE A 140 -7.52 0.27 -10.42
N GLU A 141 -8.31 -0.39 -9.59
CA GLU A 141 -8.30 -0.23 -8.14
C GLU A 141 -7.90 -1.52 -7.45
N CYS A 142 -7.08 -1.41 -6.41
CA CYS A 142 -6.73 -2.55 -5.55
C CYS A 142 -6.21 -2.09 -4.19
N ASP A 143 -6.26 -2.99 -3.21
CA ASP A 143 -5.42 -2.91 -2.01
C ASP A 143 -4.23 -3.86 -2.21
N TYR A 144 -3.02 -3.35 -2.01
CA TYR A 144 -1.81 -4.16 -1.96
C TYR A 144 -1.38 -4.35 -0.51
N ILE A 145 -1.04 -5.58 -0.11
CA ILE A 145 -0.43 -5.86 1.19
C ILE A 145 0.84 -6.67 1.00
N THR A 146 1.98 -6.12 1.40
CA THR A 146 3.22 -6.91 1.39
C THR A 146 3.21 -8.01 2.47
N SER A 147 3.69 -9.18 2.08
CA SER A 147 4.09 -10.29 2.94
C SER A 147 5.47 -10.09 3.57
N TYR A 148 6.15 -8.98 3.26
CA TYR A 148 7.39 -8.59 3.91
C TYR A 148 7.09 -8.15 5.35
N HIS A 149 7.78 -8.79 6.30
CA HIS A 149 7.66 -8.48 7.72
C HIS A 149 9.06 -8.29 8.31
N PRO A 150 9.19 -7.44 9.35
CA PRO A 150 10.41 -7.35 10.12
C PRO A 150 10.88 -8.76 10.54
N LYS A 151 12.17 -9.02 10.35
CA LYS A 151 12.77 -10.28 10.80
C LYS A 151 12.61 -10.41 12.31
N GLN A 152 12.53 -11.65 12.81
CA GLN A 152 12.46 -11.90 14.24
C GLN A 152 13.63 -11.22 14.96
N GLY A 153 13.34 -10.45 16.01
CA GLY A 153 14.33 -9.65 16.73
C GLY A 153 14.61 -8.25 16.16
N SER A 154 13.90 -7.82 15.10
CA SER A 154 13.92 -6.42 14.68
C SER A 154 13.45 -5.54 15.82
N LYS A 155 14.21 -4.48 16.12
CA LYS A 155 13.86 -3.56 17.20
C LYS A 155 12.92 -2.49 16.66
N PRO A 156 11.81 -2.16 17.37
CA PRO A 156 11.03 -1.00 17.02
C PRO A 156 11.87 0.27 17.22
N LEU A 157 11.41 1.37 16.63
CA LEU A 157 11.95 2.70 16.88
C LEU A 157 11.94 2.98 18.39
N SER A 158 12.96 3.68 18.91
CA SER A 158 12.95 4.11 20.31
C SER A 158 11.81 5.10 20.56
N ASP A 159 11.19 5.03 21.73
CA ASP A 159 10.06 5.89 22.11
C ASP A 159 10.38 7.38 21.95
N THR A 160 11.59 7.81 22.33
CA THR A 160 12.04 9.21 22.20
C THR A 160 12.09 9.70 20.75
N LEU A 161 12.60 8.86 19.84
CA LEU A 161 12.66 9.17 18.42
C LEU A 161 11.28 9.13 17.79
N TRP A 162 10.43 8.20 18.21
CA TRP A 162 9.04 8.13 17.76
C TRP A 162 8.24 9.38 18.17
N GLU A 163 8.36 9.82 19.42
CA GLU A 163 7.75 11.05 19.91
C GLU A 163 8.27 12.27 19.14
N SER A 164 9.58 12.34 18.89
CA SER A 164 10.19 13.41 18.08
C SER A 164 9.62 13.46 16.66
N VAL A 165 9.43 12.30 16.02
CA VAL A 165 8.84 12.20 14.68
C VAL A 165 7.38 12.64 14.70
N MET A 166 6.59 12.17 15.66
CA MET A 166 5.18 12.54 15.79
C MET A 166 4.99 14.03 16.09
N MET A 167 5.84 14.62 16.93
CA MET A 167 5.85 16.06 17.20
C MET A 167 6.23 16.87 15.97
N ALA A 168 7.28 16.47 15.25
CA ALA A 168 7.66 17.14 14.00
C ALA A 168 6.54 17.12 12.94
N ILE A 169 5.77 16.02 12.88
CA ILE A 169 4.61 15.91 11.99
C ILE A 169 3.43 16.75 12.49
N TYR A 170 3.25 16.86 13.80
CA TYR A 170 2.19 17.68 14.41
C TYR A 170 2.40 19.17 14.16
N ASP A 171 3.61 19.64 14.46
CA ASP A 171 4.01 21.04 14.38
C ASP A 171 4.20 21.50 12.93
N SER A 172 4.30 20.56 11.99
CA SER A 172 4.38 20.86 10.57
C SER A 172 3.13 21.61 10.09
N PRO A 173 3.29 22.71 9.33
CA PRO A 173 2.17 23.45 8.74
C PRO A 173 1.49 22.69 7.58
N CYS A 174 1.93 21.47 7.27
CA CYS A 174 1.34 20.63 6.23
C CYS A 174 -0.10 20.22 6.56
N ARG A 175 -0.91 20.06 5.50
CA ARG A 175 -2.27 19.53 5.59
C ARG A 175 -2.25 18.10 6.16
N PRO A 176 -3.30 17.65 6.86
CA PRO A 176 -3.37 16.29 7.41
C PRO A 176 -3.08 15.19 6.38
N GLU A 177 -3.62 15.32 5.17
CA GLU A 177 -3.40 14.39 4.06
C GLU A 177 -1.91 14.30 3.66
N ASP A 178 -1.22 15.45 3.65
CA ASP A 178 0.20 15.52 3.29
C ASP A 178 1.10 14.89 4.35
N ARG A 179 0.68 14.91 5.62
CA ARG A 179 1.40 14.25 6.72
C ARG A 179 1.47 12.73 6.50
N LEU A 180 0.38 12.11 6.04
CA LEU A 180 0.35 10.68 5.69
C LEU A 180 1.24 10.38 4.48
N LYS A 181 1.25 11.24 3.46
CA LYS A 181 2.10 11.10 2.28
C LYS A 181 3.58 11.09 2.64
N VAL A 182 4.00 12.01 3.52
CA VAL A 182 5.38 12.06 4.03
C VAL A 182 5.74 10.79 4.80
N LEU A 183 4.85 10.35 5.70
CA LEU A 183 5.01 9.09 6.44
C LEU A 183 5.16 7.88 5.52
N LYS A 184 4.38 7.83 4.43
CA LYS A 184 4.46 6.75 3.43
C LYS A 184 5.83 6.67 2.78
N THR A 185 6.42 7.82 2.43
CA THR A 185 7.74 7.90 1.81
C THR A 185 8.83 7.31 2.70
N ILE A 186 8.78 7.56 4.02
CA ILE A 186 9.79 7.07 4.97
C ILE A 186 9.41 5.76 5.68
N SER A 187 8.20 5.25 5.45
CA SER A 187 7.64 4.09 6.18
C SER A 187 8.49 2.82 6.09
N HIS A 188 9.31 2.68 5.05
CA HIS A 188 10.21 1.55 4.86
C HIS A 188 11.35 1.51 5.89
N GLN A 189 11.71 2.65 6.48
CA GLN A 189 12.79 2.79 7.47
C GLN A 189 12.32 2.62 8.91
N ILE A 190 11.01 2.56 9.12
CA ILE A 190 10.40 2.62 10.44
C ILE A 190 9.79 1.25 10.77
N PHE A 191 10.16 0.72 11.94
CA PHE A 191 9.48 -0.41 12.57
C PHE A 191 8.82 0.06 13.86
N LEU A 192 7.59 -0.37 14.09
CA LEU A 192 6.75 0.15 15.17
C LEU A 192 6.35 -0.95 16.14
N SER A 193 6.15 -0.56 17.40
CA SER A 193 5.42 -1.38 18.37
C SER A 193 3.91 -1.15 18.26
N SER A 194 3.12 -2.03 18.85
CA SER A 194 1.66 -1.90 18.94
C SER A 194 1.25 -0.67 19.76
N LEU A 195 2.10 -0.21 20.69
CA LEU A 195 1.90 1.03 21.42
C LEU A 195 2.11 2.27 20.53
N HIS A 196 3.15 2.26 19.68
CA HIS A 196 3.37 3.34 18.70
C HIS A 196 2.22 3.45 17.72
N ILE A 197 1.69 2.32 17.23
CA ILE A 197 0.50 2.29 16.38
C ILE A 197 -0.71 2.88 17.10
N ARG A 198 -0.92 2.53 18.38
CA ARG A 198 -2.02 3.11 19.17
C ARG A 198 -1.91 4.62 19.30
N GLN A 199 -0.71 5.15 19.48
CA GLN A 199 -0.45 6.60 19.52
C GLN A 199 -0.72 7.23 18.16
N MET A 200 -0.22 6.62 17.08
CA MET A 200 -0.43 7.08 15.70
C MET A 200 -1.90 7.14 15.31
N VAL A 201 -2.67 6.08 15.58
CA VAL A 201 -4.11 6.05 15.29
C VAL A 201 -4.85 7.10 16.13
N GLY A 202 -4.39 7.38 17.36
CA GLY A 202 -4.94 8.45 18.18
C GLY A 202 -4.60 9.87 17.69
N PHE A 203 -3.59 10.02 16.84
CA PHE A 203 -3.14 11.30 16.30
C PHE A 203 -4.06 11.83 15.20
N PHE A 204 -4.52 10.95 14.31
CA PHE A 204 -5.41 11.31 13.22
C PHE A 204 -6.84 11.47 13.73
N ARG A 205 -7.54 12.51 13.26
CA ARG A 205 -8.94 12.80 13.65
C ARG A 205 -9.94 12.05 12.77
N ASN A 206 -9.65 11.95 11.48
CA ASN A 206 -10.52 11.32 10.50
C ASN A 206 -10.37 9.80 10.56
N ASP A 207 -11.48 9.08 10.44
CA ASP A 207 -11.47 7.60 10.46
C ASP A 207 -10.73 7.03 9.24
N GLU A 208 -10.82 7.66 8.07
CA GLU A 208 -10.11 7.25 6.85
C GLU A 208 -8.58 7.36 7.00
N ASP A 209 -8.10 8.48 7.57
CA ASP A 209 -6.66 8.70 7.82
C ASP A 209 -6.10 7.68 8.82
N ARG A 210 -6.89 7.33 9.84
CA ARG A 210 -6.55 6.29 10.82
C ARG A 210 -6.42 4.92 10.18
N GLU A 211 -7.38 4.57 9.32
CA GLU A 211 -7.37 3.32 8.58
C GLU A 211 -6.15 3.24 7.66
N GLU A 212 -5.86 4.29 6.89
CA GLU A 212 -4.71 4.32 5.98
C GLU A 212 -3.38 4.22 6.74
N ALA A 213 -3.22 4.96 7.83
CA ALA A 213 -2.02 4.89 8.68
C ALA A 213 -1.81 3.48 9.23
N LEU A 214 -2.89 2.84 9.71
CA LEU A 214 -2.83 1.48 10.24
C LEU A 214 -2.46 0.47 9.13
N VAL A 215 -3.12 0.55 7.98
CA VAL A 215 -2.87 -0.36 6.84
C VAL A 215 -1.42 -0.26 6.38
N MET A 216 -0.92 0.96 6.19
CA MET A 216 0.43 1.25 5.72
C MET A 216 1.52 0.70 6.65
N PHE A 217 1.35 0.83 7.97
CA PHE A 217 2.33 0.37 8.96
C PHE A 217 2.08 -1.04 9.50
N TRP A 218 0.94 -1.65 9.20
CA TRP A 218 0.64 -3.05 9.58
C TRP A 218 1.78 -4.03 9.28
N PRO A 219 2.40 -4.06 8.08
CA PRO A 219 3.52 -4.96 7.80
C PRO A 219 4.75 -4.66 8.66
N ARG A 220 4.89 -3.44 9.21
CA ARG A 220 6.03 -2.92 9.98
C ARG A 220 5.91 -3.05 11.49
N VAL A 221 4.77 -3.52 11.99
CA VAL A 221 4.59 -3.76 13.43
C VAL A 221 5.37 -5.00 13.85
N VAL A 222 6.19 -4.89 14.89
CA VAL A 222 7.03 -5.99 15.38
C VAL A 222 6.22 -6.98 16.23
N ASP A 223 5.29 -6.49 17.05
CA ASP A 223 4.53 -7.26 18.04
C ASP A 223 3.03 -7.34 17.69
N LYS A 224 2.71 -7.69 16.44
CA LYS A 224 1.34 -7.71 15.87
C LYS A 224 0.30 -8.50 16.69
N TYR A 225 0.76 -9.48 17.48
CA TYR A 225 -0.10 -10.25 18.38
C TYR A 225 -0.80 -9.39 19.43
N ASN A 226 -0.23 -8.24 19.78
CA ASN A 226 -0.83 -7.25 20.67
C ASN A 226 -1.86 -6.35 19.97
N ALA A 227 -2.44 -6.77 18.84
CA ALA A 227 -3.37 -5.97 18.05
C ALA A 227 -4.54 -5.40 18.85
N LYS A 228 -4.96 -6.07 19.93
CA LYS A 228 -5.96 -5.56 20.87
C LYS A 228 -5.66 -4.14 21.35
N VAL A 229 -4.38 -3.81 21.59
CA VAL A 229 -3.93 -2.53 22.15
C VAL A 229 -4.37 -1.33 21.31
N PHE A 230 -4.38 -1.45 19.98
CA PHE A 230 -4.79 -0.38 19.08
C PHE A 230 -6.18 -0.60 18.45
N ARG A 231 -6.70 -1.83 18.41
CA ARG A 231 -8.08 -2.09 17.95
C ARG A 231 -9.14 -1.33 18.74
N VAL A 232 -8.91 -1.10 20.03
CA VAL A 232 -9.82 -0.31 20.89
C VAL A 232 -10.02 1.13 20.42
N ARG A 233 -9.21 1.63 19.48
CA ARG A 233 -9.39 2.95 18.88
C ARG A 233 -10.43 2.98 17.77
N PHE A 234 -10.88 1.82 17.28
CA PHE A 234 -11.94 1.70 16.29
C PHE A 234 -13.22 1.29 17.03
N GLU A 235 -14.06 2.29 17.33
CA GLU A 235 -15.29 2.09 18.12
C GLU A 235 -16.40 1.44 17.29
N LYS A 236 -16.48 1.78 15.99
CA LYS A 236 -17.50 1.26 15.09
C LYS A 236 -17.05 -0.08 14.54
N GLN A 237 -17.95 -1.06 14.60
CA GLN A 237 -17.71 -2.39 14.02
C GLN A 237 -17.45 -2.32 12.50
N GLU A 238 -18.03 -1.33 11.81
CA GLU A 238 -17.85 -1.11 10.38
C GLU A 238 -16.39 -0.80 10.02
N ASP A 239 -15.70 0.01 10.82
CA ASP A 239 -14.29 0.36 10.62
C ASP A 239 -13.40 -0.89 10.74
N VAL A 240 -13.73 -1.76 11.70
CA VAL A 240 -13.03 -3.04 11.89
C VAL A 240 -13.24 -3.96 10.69
N VAL A 241 -14.46 -4.00 10.13
CA VAL A 241 -14.76 -4.79 8.93
C VAL A 241 -14.00 -4.23 7.71
N ARG A 242 -13.97 -2.90 7.51
CA ARG A 242 -13.17 -2.28 6.44
C ARG A 242 -11.69 -2.62 6.56
N LEU A 243 -11.13 -2.56 7.77
CA LEU A 243 -9.75 -2.98 8.03
C LEU A 243 -9.53 -4.47 7.70
N GLN A 244 -10.49 -5.35 8.02
CA GLN A 244 -10.41 -6.78 7.66
C GLN A 244 -10.45 -7.00 6.15
N GLU A 245 -11.29 -6.28 5.43
CA GLU A 245 -11.37 -6.37 3.97
C GLU A 245 -10.06 -5.90 3.32
N ARG A 246 -9.51 -4.79 3.82
CA ARG A 246 -8.26 -4.19 3.32
C ARG A 246 -7.02 -5.00 3.69
N LEU A 247 -6.88 -5.47 4.94
CA LEU A 247 -5.71 -6.21 5.45
C LEU A 247 -5.80 -7.75 5.27
N GLY A 248 -6.98 -8.27 5.04
CA GLY A 248 -7.27 -9.69 5.05
C GLY A 248 -7.67 -10.23 6.41
N TYR A 249 -8.69 -11.09 6.40
CA TYR A 249 -9.31 -11.65 7.59
C TYR A 249 -8.37 -12.53 8.41
N VAL A 250 -7.44 -13.23 7.76
CA VAL A 250 -6.44 -14.10 8.40
C VAL A 250 -5.32 -13.28 9.01
N THR A 251 -4.85 -12.27 8.27
CA THR A 251 -3.79 -11.36 8.72
C THR A 251 -4.25 -10.54 9.91
N PHE A 252 -5.47 -10.01 9.84
CA PHE A 252 -6.10 -9.22 10.90
C PHE A 252 -6.99 -10.10 11.81
N PHE A 253 -6.65 -11.36 11.99
CA PHE A 253 -7.36 -12.22 12.94
C PHE A 253 -6.91 -11.92 14.38
N PRO A 254 -7.83 -11.74 15.35
CA PRO A 254 -7.47 -11.60 16.76
C PRO A 254 -7.15 -12.98 17.35
N TYR A 255 -5.92 -13.43 17.16
CA TYR A 255 -5.46 -14.72 17.71
C TYR A 255 -5.51 -14.76 19.25
N PHE A 256 -5.46 -13.61 19.90
CA PHE A 256 -5.64 -13.47 21.34
C PHE A 256 -7.04 -12.94 21.64
N GLN A 257 -7.80 -13.71 22.42
CA GLN A 257 -9.17 -13.42 22.83
C GLN A 257 -10.16 -13.25 21.65
N PRO A 258 -10.28 -14.24 20.75
CA PRO A 258 -11.21 -14.20 19.62
C PRO A 258 -12.68 -14.06 20.06
N GLU A 259 -13.02 -14.45 21.29
CA GLU A 259 -14.36 -14.34 21.88
C GLU A 259 -14.89 -12.90 21.95
N ASN A 260 -14.01 -11.90 21.97
CA ASN A 260 -14.40 -10.49 22.02
C ASN A 260 -14.65 -9.88 20.63
N ALA A 261 -14.57 -10.67 19.56
CA ALA A 261 -14.76 -10.21 18.20
C ALA A 261 -15.94 -10.92 17.53
N VAL A 262 -16.79 -10.14 16.85
CA VAL A 262 -17.90 -10.66 16.05
C VAL A 262 -17.46 -10.79 14.60
N PHE A 263 -17.67 -11.95 14.01
CA PHE A 263 -17.29 -12.24 12.63
C PHE A 263 -18.53 -12.55 11.79
N ARG A 264 -18.60 -11.92 10.62
CA ARG A 264 -19.51 -12.31 9.54
C ARG A 264 -18.64 -12.72 8.37
N LEU A 265 -18.56 -14.03 8.14
CA LEU A 265 -17.67 -14.61 7.13
C LEU A 265 -18.47 -15.06 5.91
N ASN A 266 -18.06 -14.60 4.73
CA ASN A 266 -18.52 -15.06 3.44
C ASN A 266 -17.72 -16.30 3.02
N MET A 267 -18.34 -17.47 3.14
CA MET A 267 -17.72 -18.75 2.80
C MET A 267 -17.44 -18.94 1.31
N ALA A 268 -17.91 -18.06 0.42
CA ALA A 268 -17.48 -18.06 -0.98
C ALA A 268 -16.02 -17.59 -1.13
N VAL A 269 -15.52 -16.78 -0.20
CA VAL A 269 -14.15 -16.22 -0.22
C VAL A 269 -13.17 -17.17 0.46
N TYR A 270 -12.06 -17.49 -0.21
CA TYR A 270 -11.09 -18.47 0.28
C TYR A 270 -10.51 -18.10 1.65
N GLU A 271 -10.01 -16.88 1.81
CA GLU A 271 -9.39 -16.49 3.08
C GLU A 271 -10.37 -16.54 4.25
N GLN A 272 -11.65 -16.23 4.01
CA GLN A 272 -12.65 -16.18 5.06
C GLN A 272 -13.06 -17.59 5.48
N ARG A 273 -13.04 -18.56 4.56
CA ARG A 273 -13.08 -19.99 4.93
C ARG A 273 -11.89 -20.37 5.79
N LEU A 274 -10.68 -19.91 5.45
CA LEU A 274 -9.49 -20.19 6.24
C LEU A 274 -9.60 -19.58 7.65
N SER A 275 -10.07 -18.34 7.77
CA SER A 275 -10.38 -17.70 9.06
C SER A 275 -11.45 -18.46 9.84
N ALA A 276 -12.48 -19.01 9.18
CA ALA A 276 -13.49 -19.85 9.82
C ALA A 276 -12.86 -21.11 10.43
N CYS A 277 -11.92 -21.74 9.71
CA CYS A 277 -11.18 -22.90 10.21
C CYS A 277 -10.31 -22.58 11.44
N LEU A 278 -9.88 -21.32 11.64
CA LEU A 278 -9.13 -20.94 12.84
C LEU A 278 -9.98 -20.97 14.12
N PHE A 279 -11.31 -20.84 14.03
CA PHE A 279 -12.21 -20.96 15.19
C PHE A 279 -12.46 -22.41 15.61
N VAL A 280 -12.30 -23.36 14.68
CA VAL A 280 -12.46 -24.78 14.98
C VAL A 280 -11.13 -25.26 15.56
N PRO A 281 -11.05 -25.64 16.84
CA PRO A 281 -9.84 -26.25 17.37
C PRO A 281 -9.62 -27.56 16.59
N TRP A 282 -8.64 -27.56 15.69
CA TRP A 282 -8.17 -28.80 15.09
C TRP A 282 -7.69 -29.69 16.25
N PRO A 283 -8.22 -30.92 16.41
CA PRO A 283 -7.63 -31.85 17.36
C PRO A 283 -6.18 -32.05 16.93
N ARG A 284 -5.26 -31.54 17.74
CA ARG A 284 -3.82 -31.57 17.47
C ARG A 284 -3.39 -33.01 17.21
N ALA A 285 -2.98 -33.28 15.98
CA ALA A 285 -2.00 -34.30 15.67
C ALA A 285 -0.69 -33.57 15.32
N TRP A 286 -0.02 -33.07 16.36
CA TRP A 286 1.39 -32.70 16.41
C TRP A 286 1.89 -33.09 17.79
#